data_AF-A0A6M4J9L5-F1
#
_entry.id   AF-A0A6M4J9L5-F1
#
_cell.length_a   1.000
_cell.length_b   1.000
_cell.length_c   1.000
_cell.angle_alpha   90.00
_cell.angle_beta   90.00
_cell.angle_gamma   90.00
#
_symmetry.space_group_name_H-M   'P 1'
#
loop_
_entity.id
_entity.type
_entity.pdbx_description
1 polymer ?
#
loop_
_entity_poly.entity_id
_entity_poly.type
_entity_poly.pdbx_seq_one_letter_code
_entity_poly.pdbx_strand_id
1 'polypeptide(L)' 'MEKDIFDIKKNKDLTVSVHYTIKSSVIEKVKKIAKEKSMSESRVVNTILENFFK' A
#
# COMPACT_ATOMS: atom_id res chain seq x y z
N MET A 1 6.22 -11.19 26.56
CA MET A 1 5.83 -9.81 26.95
C MET A 1 6.18 -8.91 25.78
N GLU A 2 5.27 -8.82 24.81
CA GLU A 2 5.38 -7.91 23.67
C GLU A 2 5.11 -6.50 24.18
N LYS A 3 6.18 -5.74 24.39
CA LYS A 3 6.10 -4.35 24.85
C LYS A 3 5.59 -3.48 23.70
N ASP A 4 4.37 -2.98 23.85
CA ASP A 4 3.95 -1.61 23.55
C ASP A 4 4.46 -0.96 22.25
N ILE A 5 4.40 -1.67 21.13
CA ILE A 5 4.49 -1.04 19.80
C ILE A 5 3.14 -0.40 19.40
N PHE A 6 2.07 -0.75 20.12
CA PHE A 6 0.70 -0.30 19.86
C PHE A 6 0.26 0.87 20.73
N ASP A 7 1.19 1.57 21.38
CA ASP A 7 0.91 2.78 22.16
C ASP A 7 0.67 3.95 21.18
N ILE A 8 -0.48 3.89 20.50
CA ILE A 8 -0.93 4.72 19.39
C ILE A 8 -1.27 6.12 19.91
N LYS A 9 -0.23 6.88 20.26
CA LYS A 9 -0.34 8.32 20.51
C LYS A 9 -0.47 9.03 19.17
N LYS A 10 -1.71 9.43 18.85
CA LYS A 10 -2.08 10.33 17.74
C LYS A 10 -1.44 9.93 16.41
N ASN A 11 -2.08 8.98 15.71
CA ASN A 11 -1.71 8.51 14.37
C ASN A 11 -1.56 9.69 13.40
N LYS A 12 -0.34 10.21 13.29
CA LYS A 12 0.11 10.88 12.07
C LYS A 12 0.39 9.77 11.07
N ASP A 13 0.02 9.99 9.82
CA ASP A 13 0.35 9.06 8.74
C ASP A 13 1.87 8.85 8.71
N LEU A 14 2.31 7.62 8.97
CA LEU A 14 3.71 7.24 8.80
C LEU A 14 3.94 7.00 7.31
N THR A 15 4.58 7.94 6.63
CA THR A 15 4.98 7.76 5.23
C THR A 15 6.32 7.02 5.18
N VAL A 16 6.32 5.82 4.61
CA VAL A 16 7.53 5.00 4.39
C VAL A 16 7.74 4.74 2.90
N SER A 17 8.98 4.90 2.43
CA SER A 17 9.40 4.52 1.09
C SER A 17 9.98 3.11 1.13
N VAL A 18 9.32 2.15 0.47
CA VAL A 18 9.74 0.75 0.43
C VAL A 18 10.06 0.33 -1.01
N HIS A 19 11.14 -0.43 -1.19
CA HIS A 19 11.44 -1.09 -2.45
C HIS A 19 10.88 -2.52 -2.39
N TYR A 20 10.06 -2.91 -3.35
CA TYR A 20 9.46 -4.24 -3.40
C TYR A 20 9.37 -4.74 -4.84
N THR A 21 9.35 -6.06 -4.99
CA THR A 21 9.11 -6.73 -6.26
C THR A 21 7.75 -7.41 -6.21
N ILE A 22 6.94 -7.18 -7.23
CA ILE A 22 5.64 -7.83 -7.43
C ILE A 22 5.70 -8.75 -8.64
N LYS A 23 4.95 -9.86 -8.59
CA LYS A 23 4.85 -10.82 -9.70
C LYS A 23 4.28 -10.15 -10.95
N SER A 24 4.75 -10.55 -12.12
CA SER A 24 4.31 -9.99 -13.41
C SER A 24 2.79 -10.06 -13.61
N SER A 25 2.14 -11.13 -13.14
CA SER A 25 0.68 -11.29 -13.19
C SER A 25 -0.09 -10.26 -12.35
N VAL A 26 0.55 -9.66 -11.35
CA VAL A 26 -0.02 -8.59 -10.53
C VAL A 26 0.22 -7.23 -11.19
N ILE A 27 1.38 -7.04 -11.84
CA ILE A 27 1.72 -5.80 -12.56
C ILE A 27 0.69 -5.50 -13.65
N GLU A 28 0.28 -6.49 -14.45
CA GLU A 28 -0.73 -6.29 -15.49
C GLU A 28 -2.07 -5.82 -14.92
N LYS A 29 -2.48 -6.36 -13.77
CA LYS A 29 -3.70 -5.94 -13.07
C LYS A 29 -3.58 -4.51 -12.52
N VAL A 30 -2.44 -4.18 -11.92
CA VAL A 30 -2.16 -2.82 -11.41
C VAL A 30 -2.22 -1.80 -12.54
N LYS A 31 -1.59 -2.09 -13.69
CA LYS A 31 -1.61 -1.22 -14.88
C LYS A 31 -3.01 -1.01 -15.43
N LYS A 32 -3.80 -2.08 -15.49
CA LYS A 32 -5.21 -2.01 -15.94
C LYS A 32 -6.02 -1.09 -15.02
N ILE A 33 -5.93 -1.28 -13.70
CA ILE A 33 -6.66 -0.46 -12.73
C ILE A 33 -6.19 1.00 -12.76
N ALA A 34 -4.88 1.23 -12.86
CA ALA A 34 -4.30 2.57 -12.97
C ALA A 34 -4.90 3.34 -14.16
N LYS A 35 -5.02 2.67 -15.31
CA LYS A 35 -5.66 3.24 -16.51
C LYS A 35 -7.16 3.45 -16.34
N GLU A 36 -7.89 2.47 -15.84
CA GLU A 36 -9.35 2.55 -15.65
C GLU A 36 -9.78 3.62 -14.65
N LYS A 37 -8.93 3.90 -13.65
CA LYS A 37 -9.21 4.84 -12.57
C LYS A 37 -8.45 6.16 -12.68
N SER A 38 -7.73 6.38 -13.78
CA SER A 38 -6.91 7.59 -14.01
C SER A 38 -6.01 7.94 -12.82
N MET A 39 -5.30 6.95 -12.28
CA MET A 39 -4.40 7.11 -11.13
C MET A 39 -3.04 6.46 -11.38
N SER A 40 -2.03 6.84 -10.58
CA SER A 40 -0.70 6.24 -10.68
C SER A 40 -0.69 4.79 -10.18
N GLU A 41 0.20 3.97 -10.75
CA GLU A 41 0.43 2.59 -10.29
C GLU A 41 0.80 2.56 -8.79
N SER A 42 1.59 3.53 -8.31
CA SER A 42 1.92 3.67 -6.88
C SER A 42 0.70 3.88 -6.00
N ARG A 43 -0.28 4.67 -6.45
CA ARG A 43 -1.53 4.92 -5.72
C ARG A 43 -2.40 3.67 -5.69
N VAL A 44 -2.46 2.91 -6.80
CA VAL A 44 -3.14 1.61 -6.84
C VAL A 44 -2.53 0.66 -5.80
N VAL A 45 -1.20 0.55 -5.75
CA VAL A 45 -0.55 -0.35 -4.79
C VAL A 45 -0.79 0.11 -3.35
N ASN A 46 -0.68 1.41 -3.06
CA ASN A 46 -0.99 1.93 -1.73
C ASN A 46 -2.42 1.61 -1.32
N THR A 47 -3.40 1.78 -2.21
CA THR A 47 -4.79 1.42 -1.93
C THR A 47 -4.99 -0.07 -1.69
N ILE A 48 -4.26 -0.94 -2.41
CA ILE A 48 -4.28 -2.39 -2.16
C ILE A 48 -3.74 -2.70 -0.76
N LEU A 49 -2.62 -2.08 -0.37
CA LEU A 49 -2.03 -2.25 0.96
C LEU A 49 -2.96 -1.75 2.06
N GLU A 50 -3.54 -0.55 1.90
CA GLU A 50 -4.54 0.00 2.83
C GLU A 50 -5.73 -0.94 3.02
N ASN A 51 -6.21 -1.57 1.95
CA ASN A 51 -7.32 -2.52 2.03
C ASN A 51 -6.93 -3.87 2.62
N PHE A 52 -5.66 -4.29 2.54
CA PHE A 52 -5.18 -5.53 3.15
C PHE A 52 -5.03 -5.43 4.67
N PHE A 53 -4.66 -4.25 5.17
CA PHE A 53 -4.51 -4.00 6.61
C PHE A 53 -5.78 -3.52 7.32
N LYS A 54 -6.86 -3.22 6.57
CA LYS A 54 -8.21 -2.94 7.11
C LYS A 54 -8.93 -4.23 7.47
#